data_AF-A0A9R0KCD4-F1
#
_entry.id   AF-A0A9R0KCD4-F1
#
_cell.length_a   1.000
_cell.length_b   1.000
_cell.length_c   1.000
_cell.angle_alpha   90.00
_cell.angle_beta   90.00
_cell.angle_gamma   90.00
#
_symmetry.space_group_name_H-M   'P 1'
#
loop_
_entity.id
_entity.type
_entity.pdbx_description
1 polymer ?
#
loop_
_entity_poly.entity_id
_entity_poly.type
_entity_poly.pdbx_seq_one_letter_code
_entity_poly.pdbx_strand_id
1 'polypeptide(L)'
;MYQGRSKTAIVILEAIASRDLWIWHAFFGTPGSCNDINVLQRSPVFDDIIKNRAPQVQFTVNGNTYKKGYYLADGIYPKWSTFVDAITAPQTDKQRLFTERQESARKDVERAFGVLQARFAIIRKPALAWNVDMLWKIMMACIIMHNMIVEDERDTYLNYKDPREFAQEQPENMAGSSSGNATTFFVTPGHYDPQNFRRLMDTRQEVRDRTTHFSLKNDLVEHLWGRSRRSSVG
;
A
#
# COMPACT_ATOMS: atom_id res chain seq x y z
N MET A 1 7.44 -17.08 -23.94
CA MET A 1 6.23 -16.67 -24.69
C MET A 1 5.03 -17.19 -23.91
N TYR A 2 4.27 -16.33 -23.23
CA TYR A 2 3.17 -16.77 -22.36
C TYR A 2 1.84 -16.64 -23.11
N GLN A 3 1.29 -17.78 -23.55
CA GLN A 3 0.01 -17.82 -24.24
C GLN A 3 -0.97 -18.66 -23.41
N GLY A 4 -2.01 -18.02 -22.88
CA GLY A 4 -3.16 -18.68 -22.28
C GLY A 4 -4.12 -19.17 -23.36
N ARG A 5 -4.91 -20.20 -23.03
CA ARG A 5 -5.94 -20.81 -23.90
C ARG A 5 -7.13 -19.89 -24.19
N SER A 6 -7.21 -18.77 -23.47
CA SER A 6 -8.05 -17.59 -23.76
C SER A 6 -7.14 -16.56 -24.42
N LYS A 7 -7.55 -15.94 -25.53
CA LYS A 7 -6.75 -14.99 -26.34
C LYS A 7 -6.34 -13.69 -25.62
N THR A 8 -6.38 -13.66 -24.28
CA THR A 8 -6.07 -12.52 -23.43
C THR A 8 -4.85 -12.84 -22.57
N ALA A 9 -3.75 -12.13 -22.80
CA ALA A 9 -2.61 -12.12 -21.89
C ALA A 9 -2.84 -11.10 -20.78
N ILE A 10 -2.69 -11.53 -19.53
CA ILE A 10 -2.80 -10.66 -18.36
C ILE A 10 -1.39 -10.41 -17.83
N VAL A 11 -1.10 -9.14 -17.52
CA VAL A 11 0.11 -8.71 -16.82
C VAL A 11 -0.31 -8.04 -15.53
N ILE A 12 0.31 -8.41 -14.43
CA ILE A 12 -0.04 -7.93 -13.09
C ILE A 12 0.75 -6.66 -12.77
N LEU A 13 0.07 -5.73 -12.09
CA LEU A 13 0.64 -4.59 -11.39
C LEU A 13 0.45 -4.80 -9.89
N GLU A 14 1.54 -4.93 -9.15
CA GLU A 14 1.55 -4.77 -7.69
C GLU A 14 1.83 -3.30 -7.38
N ALA A 15 1.11 -2.70 -6.43
CA ALA A 15 1.39 -1.35 -5.98
C ALA A 15 1.12 -1.16 -4.48
N ILE A 16 1.83 -0.21 -3.87
CA ILE A 16 1.52 0.31 -2.53
C ILE A 16 0.97 1.72 -2.72
N ALA A 17 -0.23 1.97 -2.20
CA ALA A 17 -0.88 3.26 -2.28
C ALA A 17 -1.36 3.73 -0.90
N SER A 18 -1.37 5.05 -0.69
CA SER A 18 -1.97 5.68 0.49
C SER A 18 -3.38 6.21 0.19
N ARG A 19 -4.08 6.60 1.25
CA ARG A 19 -5.46 7.10 1.17
C ARG A 19 -5.62 8.28 0.20
N ASP A 20 -4.63 9.16 0.15
CA ASP A 20 -4.56 10.32 -0.74
C ASP A 20 -4.23 9.97 -2.20
N LEU A 21 -4.38 8.70 -2.61
CA LEU A 21 -4.15 8.17 -3.95
C LEU A 21 -2.68 8.14 -4.40
N TRP A 22 -1.74 8.55 -3.54
CA TRP A 22 -0.33 8.51 -3.85
C TRP A 22 0.17 7.06 -3.95
N ILE A 23 0.89 6.74 -5.02
CA ILE A 23 1.50 5.42 -5.23
C ILE A 23 2.97 5.48 -4.83
N TRP A 24 3.33 4.76 -3.77
CA TRP A 24 4.69 4.71 -3.21
C TRP A 24 5.60 3.68 -3.89
N HIS A 25 5.01 2.58 -4.34
CA HIS A 25 5.72 1.47 -4.99
C HIS A 25 4.86 0.91 -6.12
N ALA A 26 5.52 0.48 -7.19
CA ALA A 26 4.87 -0.20 -8.29
C ALA A 26 5.80 -1.26 -8.89
N PHE A 27 5.29 -2.47 -9.09
CA PHE A 27 5.99 -3.57 -9.74
C PHE A 27 5.10 -4.17 -10.82
N PHE A 28 5.53 -4.08 -12.06
CA PHE A 28 4.74 -4.46 -13.24
C PHE A 28 5.51 -5.44 -14.12
N GLY A 29 4.81 -6.40 -14.71
CA GLY A 29 5.38 -7.29 -15.72
C GLY A 29 5.22 -8.78 -15.43
N THR A 30 4.69 -9.16 -14.27
CA THR A 30 4.48 -10.57 -13.93
C THR A 30 3.26 -11.14 -14.69
N PRO A 31 3.34 -12.38 -15.20
CA PRO A 31 2.21 -13.03 -15.87
C PRO A 31 1.00 -13.18 -14.93
N GLY A 32 -0.21 -13.04 -15.46
CA GLY A 32 -1.48 -13.21 -14.72
C GLY A 32 -1.71 -14.59 -14.12
N SER A 33 -0.89 -15.59 -14.46
CA SER A 33 -0.90 -16.90 -13.82
C SER A 33 -0.16 -16.93 -12.47
N CYS A 34 0.59 -15.89 -12.14
CA CYS A 34 1.23 -15.75 -10.83
C CYS A 34 0.20 -15.31 -9.80
N ASN A 35 0.15 -16.00 -8.66
CA ASN A 35 -0.60 -15.53 -7.49
C ASN A 35 0.18 -14.44 -6.74
N ASP A 36 -0.47 -13.78 -5.78
CA ASP A 36 0.10 -12.66 -5.02
C ASP A 36 1.42 -13.03 -4.32
N ILE A 37 1.54 -14.26 -3.80
CA ILE A 37 2.78 -14.73 -3.15
C ILE A 37 3.93 -14.82 -4.17
N ASN A 38 3.67 -15.32 -5.37
CA ASN A 38 4.67 -15.42 -6.42
C ASN A 38 5.11 -14.04 -6.92
N VAL A 39 4.19 -13.07 -6.99
CA VAL A 39 4.50 -11.69 -7.34
C VAL A 39 5.36 -11.05 -6.24
N LEU A 40 4.94 -11.18 -4.97
CA LEU A 40 5.66 -10.68 -3.81
C LEU A 40 7.09 -11.20 -3.73
N GLN A 41 7.32 -12.48 -4.02
CA GLN A 41 8.67 -13.07 -4.00
C GLN A 41 9.60 -12.52 -5.08
N ARG A 42 9.04 -11.97 -6.17
CA ARG A 42 9.79 -11.37 -7.28
C ARG A 42 9.91 -9.85 -7.15
N SER A 43 9.06 -9.26 -6.33
CA SER A 43 8.97 -7.82 -6.14
C SER A 43 10.15 -7.27 -5.35
N PRO A 44 10.71 -6.11 -5.75
CA PRO A 44 11.74 -5.43 -4.98
C PRO A 44 11.16 -4.62 -3.81
N VAL A 45 9.88 -4.79 -3.45
CA VAL A 45 9.16 -3.99 -2.45
C VAL A 45 9.88 -3.87 -1.09
N PHE A 46 10.64 -4.89 -0.70
CA PHE A 46 11.42 -4.88 0.54
C PHE A 46 12.93 -4.67 0.35
N ASP A 47 13.41 -4.48 -0.88
CA ASP A 47 14.84 -4.39 -1.16
C ASP A 47 15.50 -3.26 -0.40
N ASP A 48 14.86 -2.09 -0.33
CA ASP A 48 15.40 -0.93 0.36
C ASP A 48 15.37 -1.10 1.87
N ILE A 49 14.36 -1.77 2.42
CA ILE A 49 14.31 -2.11 3.85
C ILE A 49 15.43 -3.11 4.18
N ILE A 50 15.56 -4.17 3.38
CA ILE A 50 16.54 -5.24 3.58
C ILE A 50 17.98 -4.72 3.41
N LYS A 51 18.21 -3.85 2.43
CA LYS A 51 19.51 -3.19 2.18
C LYS A 51 19.73 -1.98 3.10
N ASN A 52 18.82 -1.71 4.04
CA ASN A 52 18.89 -0.59 4.96
C ASN A 52 19.03 0.80 4.28
N ARG A 53 18.47 0.94 3.07
CA ARG A 53 18.35 2.19 2.30
C ARG A 53 17.06 2.94 2.60
N ALA A 54 16.01 2.21 2.97
CA ALA A 54 14.74 2.79 3.34
C ALA A 54 14.89 3.67 4.60
N PRO A 55 14.13 4.77 4.69
CA PRO A 55 14.07 5.54 5.92
C PRO A 55 13.67 4.66 7.11
N GLN A 56 14.36 4.82 8.23
CA GLN A 56 14.04 4.15 9.48
C GLN A 56 12.77 4.79 10.04
N VAL A 57 11.77 3.97 10.35
CA VAL A 57 10.51 4.42 10.94
C VAL A 57 10.41 3.87 12.35
N GLN A 58 10.06 4.71 13.33
CA GLN A 58 9.76 4.25 14.68
C GLN A 58 8.40 4.75 15.12
N PHE A 59 7.59 3.82 15.65
CA PHE A 59 6.31 4.15 16.27
C PHE A 59 6.03 3.26 17.48
N THR A 60 5.17 3.75 18.36
CA THR A 60 4.73 3.04 19.56
C THR A 60 3.22 2.81 19.50
N VAL A 61 2.78 1.58 19.69
CA VAL A 61 1.37 1.19 19.74
C VAL A 61 1.16 0.25 20.92
N ASN A 62 0.12 0.52 21.71
CA ASN A 62 -0.20 -0.27 22.92
C ASN A 62 0.98 -0.45 23.90
N GLY A 63 1.87 0.55 23.99
CA GLY A 63 3.07 0.51 24.85
C GLY A 63 4.28 -0.21 24.25
N ASN A 64 4.13 -0.89 23.12
CA ASN A 64 5.21 -1.58 22.41
C ASN A 64 5.77 -0.72 21.28
N THR A 65 7.10 -0.71 21.13
CA THR A 65 7.78 0.10 20.11
C THR A 65 8.24 -0.78 18.94
N TYR A 66 7.87 -0.35 17.73
CA TYR A 66 8.18 -1.02 16.48
C TYR A 66 9.12 -0.14 15.64
N LYS A 67 10.13 -0.76 15.05
CA LYS A 67 11.21 -0.08 14.28
C LYS A 67 11.06 -0.23 12.76
N LYS A 68 9.96 -0.83 12.31
CA LYS A 68 9.65 -1.03 10.90
C LYS A 68 8.20 -0.65 10.66
N GLY A 69 7.95 0.12 9.62
CA GLY A 69 6.59 0.35 9.14
C GLY A 69 5.93 -0.95 8.72
N TYR A 70 4.60 -0.92 8.64
CA TYR A 70 3.80 -2.04 8.17
C TYR A 70 2.89 -1.58 7.02
N TYR A 71 2.55 -2.53 6.16
CA TYR A 71 1.60 -2.39 5.07
C TYR A 71 0.33 -3.17 5.42
N LEU A 72 -0.80 -2.61 5.04
CA LEU A 72 -2.06 -3.34 5.08
C LEU A 72 -2.12 -4.26 3.87
N ALA A 73 -2.43 -5.52 4.09
CA ALA A 73 -2.44 -6.54 3.04
C ALA A 73 -3.64 -7.48 3.23
N ASP A 74 -3.97 -8.23 2.18
CA ASP A 74 -5.01 -9.24 2.26
C ASP A 74 -4.52 -10.49 3.02
N GLY A 75 -5.45 -11.30 3.53
CA GLY A 75 -5.18 -12.48 4.36
C GLY A 75 -4.35 -13.57 3.69
N ILE A 76 -4.20 -13.51 2.36
CA ILE A 76 -3.38 -14.42 1.54
C ILE A 76 -1.88 -14.11 1.63
N TYR A 77 -1.50 -12.92 2.12
CA TYR A 77 -0.10 -12.56 2.30
C TYR A 77 0.51 -13.33 3.49
N PRO A 78 1.82 -13.65 3.42
CA PRO A 78 2.52 -14.27 4.54
C PRO A 78 2.40 -13.45 5.83
N LYS A 79 2.42 -14.14 6.98
CA LYS A 79 2.39 -13.54 8.32
C LYS A 79 3.75 -12.93 8.69
N TRP A 80 4.18 -11.93 7.93
CA TRP A 80 5.41 -11.17 8.11
C TRP A 80 5.16 -9.96 9.02
N SER A 81 6.19 -9.51 9.74
CA SER A 81 6.07 -8.39 10.69
C SER A 81 5.69 -7.07 10.02
N THR A 82 5.96 -6.95 8.72
CA THR A 82 5.63 -5.79 7.88
C THR A 82 4.25 -5.87 7.21
N PHE A 83 3.51 -6.97 7.37
CA PHE A 83 2.15 -7.09 6.82
C PHE A 83 1.14 -7.21 7.94
N VAL A 84 0.04 -6.48 7.82
CA VAL A 84 -1.11 -6.58 8.71
C VAL A 84 -2.35 -6.84 7.88
N ASP A 85 -2.96 -8.00 8.10
CA ASP A 85 -4.17 -8.43 7.43
C ASP A 85 -5.40 -8.28 8.33
N ALA A 86 -6.57 -8.25 7.70
CA ALA A 86 -7.85 -8.31 8.41
C ALA A 86 -7.97 -9.60 9.25
N ILE A 87 -8.91 -9.62 10.20
CA ILE A 87 -9.21 -10.84 10.97
C ILE A 87 -10.27 -11.62 10.21
N THR A 88 -9.93 -12.83 9.78
CA THR A 88 -10.88 -13.78 9.19
C THR A 88 -11.91 -14.19 10.23
N ALA A 89 -13.20 -14.07 9.89
CA ALA A 89 -14.32 -14.42 10.76
C ALA A 89 -14.26 -13.77 12.17
N PRO A 90 -14.36 -12.43 12.26
CA PRO A 90 -14.30 -11.73 13.55
C PRO A 90 -15.44 -12.18 14.47
N GLN A 91 -15.10 -12.59 15.70
CA GLN A 91 -16.06 -13.11 16.69
C GLN A 91 -16.42 -12.08 17.76
N THR A 92 -15.54 -11.11 18.02
CA THR A 92 -15.76 -10.07 19.03
C THR A 92 -15.93 -8.71 18.37
N ASP A 93 -16.61 -7.78 19.04
CA ASP A 93 -16.82 -6.41 18.52
C ASP A 93 -15.50 -5.69 18.24
N LYS A 94 -14.50 -5.96 19.08
CA LYS A 94 -13.13 -5.46 18.89
C LYS A 94 -12.50 -5.96 17.59
N GLN A 95 -12.65 -7.25 17.30
CA GLN A 95 -12.17 -7.83 16.04
C GLN A 95 -12.97 -7.29 14.85
N ARG A 96 -14.29 -7.10 15.02
CA ARG A 96 -15.18 -6.56 13.98
C ARG A 96 -14.78 -5.14 13.60
N LEU A 97 -14.58 -4.27 14.60
CA LEU A 97 -14.09 -2.89 14.40
C LEU A 97 -12.73 -2.87 13.69
N PHE A 98 -11.80 -3.72 14.11
CA PHE A 98 -10.50 -3.81 13.46
C PHE A 98 -10.64 -4.21 11.99
N THR A 99 -11.39 -5.28 11.70
CA THR A 99 -11.63 -5.75 10.34
C THR A 99 -12.34 -4.67 9.50
N GLU A 100 -13.33 -3.96 10.04
CA GLU A 100 -14.00 -2.85 9.34
C GLU A 100 -13.03 -1.72 8.95
N ARG A 101 -12.10 -1.36 9.84
CA ARG A 101 -11.06 -0.36 9.55
C ARG A 101 -10.11 -0.83 8.47
N GLN A 102 -9.73 -2.11 8.48
CA GLN A 102 -8.89 -2.72 7.45
C GLN A 102 -9.59 -2.73 6.10
N GLU A 103 -10.85 -3.16 6.04
CA GLU A 103 -11.66 -3.15 4.81
C GLU A 103 -11.85 -1.74 4.25
N SER A 104 -12.03 -0.75 5.12
CA SER A 104 -12.08 0.65 4.70
C SER A 104 -10.79 1.12 4.06
N ALA A 105 -9.63 0.73 4.61
CA ALA A 105 -8.34 1.08 4.02
C ALA A 105 -8.09 0.33 2.70
N ARG A 106 -8.60 -0.90 2.57
CA ARG A 106 -8.55 -1.65 1.31
C ARG A 106 -9.30 -0.93 0.18
N LYS A 107 -10.47 -0.35 0.49
CA LYS A 107 -11.23 0.48 -0.46
C LYS A 107 -10.46 1.73 -0.91
N ASP A 108 -9.61 2.29 -0.05
CA ASP A 108 -8.75 3.42 -0.42
C ASP A 108 -7.74 3.02 -1.52
N VAL A 109 -7.20 1.78 -1.47
CA VAL A 109 -6.31 1.25 -2.52
C VAL A 109 -7.08 0.98 -3.81
N GLU A 110 -8.26 0.35 -3.74
CA GLU A 110 -9.12 0.14 -4.91
C GLU A 110 -9.48 1.47 -5.58
N ARG A 111 -9.73 2.52 -4.79
CA ARG A 111 -9.97 3.88 -5.29
C ARG A 111 -8.74 4.42 -6.04
N ALA A 112 -7.54 4.24 -5.52
CA ALA A 112 -6.31 4.67 -6.20
C ALA A 112 -6.17 4.04 -7.59
N PHE A 113 -6.41 2.73 -7.71
CA PHE A 113 -6.42 2.04 -9.01
C PHE A 113 -7.56 2.51 -9.93
N GLY A 114 -8.76 2.72 -9.38
CA GLY A 114 -9.90 3.25 -10.14
C GLY A 114 -9.62 4.62 -10.74
N VAL A 115 -9.04 5.54 -9.96
CA VAL A 115 -8.65 6.88 -10.43
C VAL A 115 -7.52 6.79 -11.47
N LEU A 116 -6.52 5.94 -11.25
CA LEU A 116 -5.45 5.71 -12.23
C LEU A 116 -6.01 5.23 -13.58
N GLN A 117 -6.96 4.29 -13.57
CA GLN A 117 -7.62 3.79 -14.77
C GLN A 117 -8.54 4.83 -15.44
N ALA A 118 -9.21 5.67 -14.66
CA ALA A 118 -10.07 6.73 -15.17
C ALA A 118 -9.25 7.82 -15.87
N ARG A 119 -8.13 8.25 -15.27
CA ARG A 119 -7.23 9.26 -15.82
C ARG A 119 -6.57 8.81 -17.12
N PHE A 120 -6.10 7.56 -17.16
CA PHE A 120 -5.32 7.05 -18.27
C PHE A 120 -6.08 5.97 -19.05
N ALA A 121 -6.80 6.40 -20.10
CA ALA A 121 -7.56 5.50 -20.97
C ALA A 121 -6.73 4.35 -21.58
N ILE A 122 -5.40 4.54 -21.70
CA ILE A 122 -4.45 3.51 -22.16
C ILE A 122 -4.35 2.31 -21.20
N ILE A 123 -4.63 2.50 -19.90
CA ILE A 123 -4.64 1.43 -18.89
C ILE A 123 -5.97 0.67 -18.92
N ARG A 124 -7.07 1.36 -19.19
CA ARG A 124 -8.43 0.77 -19.17
C ARG A 124 -8.69 -0.21 -20.30
N LYS A 125 -8.06 0.00 -21.46
CA LYS A 125 -8.26 -0.85 -22.65
C LYS A 125 -7.22 -1.98 -22.69
N PRO A 126 -7.56 -3.14 -23.26
CA PRO A 126 -6.57 -4.18 -23.54
C PRO A 126 -5.38 -3.59 -24.31
N ALA A 127 -4.18 -3.93 -23.86
CA ALA A 127 -2.96 -3.47 -24.49
C ALA A 127 -2.91 -3.96 -25.95
N LEU A 128 -2.60 -3.03 -26.86
CA LEU A 128 -2.35 -3.35 -28.27
C LEU A 128 -0.88 -3.74 -28.53
N ALA A 129 -0.01 -3.50 -27.55
CA ALA A 129 1.40 -3.87 -27.59
C ALA A 129 1.63 -5.22 -26.91
N TRP A 130 2.53 -6.03 -27.50
CA TRP A 130 2.90 -7.36 -27.01
C TRP A 130 4.27 -7.38 -26.29
N ASN A 131 4.97 -6.23 -26.27
CA ASN A 131 6.27 -6.10 -25.63
C ASN A 131 6.10 -5.65 -24.16
N VAL A 132 6.49 -6.50 -23.22
CA VAL A 132 6.37 -6.25 -21.77
C VAL A 132 7.18 -5.03 -21.32
N ASP A 133 8.37 -4.79 -21.87
CA ASP A 133 9.20 -3.62 -21.52
C ASP A 133 8.53 -2.32 -21.95
N MET A 134 7.86 -2.33 -23.11
CA MET A 134 7.09 -1.17 -23.58
C MET A 134 5.88 -0.92 -22.67
N LEU A 135 5.15 -1.97 -22.31
CA LEU A 135 4.01 -1.87 -21.38
C LEU A 135 4.46 -1.39 -19.99
N TRP A 136 5.62 -1.85 -19.53
CA TRP A 136 6.22 -1.38 -18.29
C TRP A 136 6.53 0.11 -18.35
N LYS A 137 7.16 0.61 -19.43
CA LYS A 137 7.42 2.05 -19.61
C LYS A 137 6.14 2.88 -19.59
N ILE A 138 5.10 2.41 -20.29
CA ILE A 138 3.79 3.06 -20.31
C ILE A 138 3.20 3.11 -18.90
N MET A 139 3.18 1.98 -18.19
CA MET A 139 2.62 1.89 -16.85
C MET A 139 3.36 2.79 -15.86
N MET A 140 4.70 2.77 -15.86
CA MET A 140 5.50 3.62 -14.99
C MET A 140 5.30 5.10 -15.31
N ALA A 141 5.23 5.47 -16.60
CA ALA A 141 4.94 6.86 -16.99
C ALA A 141 3.57 7.32 -16.49
N CYS A 142 2.53 6.48 -16.61
CA CYS A 142 1.21 6.78 -16.06
C CYS A 142 1.22 6.96 -14.54
N ILE A 143 1.96 6.13 -13.80
CA ILE A 143 2.07 6.24 -12.33
C ILE A 143 2.82 7.52 -11.93
N ILE A 144 3.90 7.88 -12.64
CA ILE A 144 4.63 9.12 -12.38
C ILE A 144 3.72 10.33 -12.62
N MET A 145 3.05 10.40 -13.77
CA MET A 145 2.12 11.49 -14.07
C MET A 145 0.94 11.51 -13.10
N HIS A 146 0.43 10.34 -12.69
CA HIS A 146 -0.61 10.25 -11.66
C HIS A 146 -0.17 10.89 -10.35
N ASN A 147 1.01 10.54 -9.86
CA ASN A 147 1.54 11.10 -8.61
C ASN A 147 1.79 12.61 -8.74
N MET A 148 2.29 13.09 -9.88
CA MET A 148 2.44 14.53 -10.13
C MET A 148 1.10 15.27 -10.02
N ILE A 149 0.03 14.72 -10.59
CA ILE A 149 -1.32 15.32 -10.47
C ILE A 149 -1.83 15.22 -9.03
N VAL A 150 -1.62 14.08 -8.34
CA VAL A 150 -2.00 13.93 -6.93
C VAL A 150 -1.26 14.94 -6.05
N GLU A 151 0.00 15.24 -6.34
CA GLU A 151 0.78 16.27 -5.64
C GLU A 151 0.17 17.66 -5.81
N ASP A 152 -0.17 18.03 -7.05
CA ASP A 152 -0.73 19.32 -7.42
C ASP A 152 -2.12 19.55 -6.80
N GLU A 153 -2.94 18.49 -6.75
CA GLU A 153 -4.34 18.52 -6.30
C GLU A 153 -4.52 17.99 -4.86
N ARG A 154 -3.44 17.84 -4.09
CA ARG A 154 -3.43 17.04 -2.84
C ARG A 154 -4.44 17.49 -1.79
N ASP A 155 -4.66 18.79 -1.67
CA ASP A 155 -5.61 19.36 -0.71
C ASP A 155 -7.08 19.05 -1.09
N THR A 156 -7.37 18.81 -2.36
CA THR A 156 -8.70 18.46 -2.87
C THR A 156 -9.05 17.00 -2.54
N TYR A 157 -8.07 16.09 -2.58
CA TYR A 157 -8.28 14.65 -2.40
C TYR A 157 -8.59 14.21 -0.98
N LEU A 158 -8.11 14.94 0.03
CA LEU A 158 -8.39 14.63 1.43
C LEU A 158 -9.88 14.79 1.79
N ASN A 159 -10.64 15.55 0.98
CA ASN A 159 -12.04 15.87 1.21
C ASN A 159 -13.03 15.10 0.30
N TYR A 160 -12.55 14.33 -0.68
CA TYR A 160 -13.37 13.73 -1.74
C TYR A 160 -13.88 12.32 -1.39
N LYS A 161 -15.20 12.08 -1.51
CA LYS A 161 -15.84 10.80 -1.11
C LYS A 161 -16.44 9.95 -2.24
N ASP A 162 -16.62 10.45 -3.47
CA ASP A 162 -17.27 9.68 -4.54
C ASP A 162 -16.34 9.39 -5.74
N PRO A 163 -16.11 8.11 -6.09
CA PRO A 163 -15.37 7.70 -7.30
C PRO A 163 -16.05 8.06 -8.64
N ARG A 164 -17.35 8.38 -8.65
CA ARG A 164 -18.13 8.54 -9.89
C ARG A 164 -17.99 9.93 -10.54
N GLU A 165 -17.61 10.96 -9.80
CA GLU A 165 -17.45 12.32 -10.33
C GLU A 165 -16.26 12.46 -11.30
N PHE A 166 -15.23 11.60 -11.21
CA PHE A 166 -14.13 11.55 -12.18
C PHE A 166 -14.56 11.13 -13.60
N ALA A 167 -15.77 10.59 -13.75
CA ALA A 167 -16.33 10.27 -15.05
C ALA A 167 -16.99 11.47 -15.74
N GLN A 168 -17.23 12.60 -15.04
CA GLN A 168 -18.18 13.61 -15.53
C GLN A 168 -17.78 15.08 -15.48
N GLU A 169 -16.79 15.59 -14.74
CA GLU A 169 -16.62 17.06 -14.65
C GLU A 169 -15.20 17.62 -14.90
N GLN A 170 -15.18 18.74 -15.64
CA GLN A 170 -14.07 19.66 -15.91
C GLN A 170 -13.87 20.61 -14.70
N PRO A 171 -12.69 21.25 -14.52
CA PRO A 171 -12.38 21.91 -13.26
C PRO A 171 -12.95 23.33 -13.16
N GLU A 172 -13.55 23.65 -12.00
CA GLU A 172 -13.60 25.01 -11.48
C GLU A 172 -12.94 25.08 -10.09
N ASN A 173 -12.12 26.11 -9.91
CA ASN A 173 -11.22 26.30 -8.78
C ASN A 173 -11.97 26.76 -7.52
N MET A 174 -11.66 26.17 -6.36
CA MET A 174 -11.78 26.89 -5.08
C MET A 174 -10.67 26.52 -4.10
N ALA A 175 -10.15 27.57 -3.47
CA ALA A 175 -9.10 27.53 -2.45
C ALA A 175 -9.70 27.23 -1.06
N GLY A 176 -8.99 26.43 -0.25
CA GLY A 176 -9.37 26.24 1.15
C GLY A 176 -8.43 25.29 1.91
N SER A 177 -7.54 25.89 2.71
CA SER A 177 -6.62 25.25 3.66
C SER A 177 -7.36 24.62 4.85
N SER A 178 -6.85 23.51 5.40
CA SER A 178 -6.52 23.46 6.85
C SER A 178 -5.82 22.17 7.29
N SER A 179 -4.86 22.41 8.17
CA SER A 179 -3.98 21.50 8.90
C SER A 179 -4.70 20.56 9.87
N GLY A 180 -4.30 19.28 9.89
CA GLY A 180 -4.71 18.28 10.87
C GLY A 180 -3.51 17.57 11.51
N ASN A 181 -3.47 17.58 12.84
CA ASN A 181 -2.40 17.10 13.72
C ASN A 181 -1.84 15.70 13.34
N ALA A 182 -0.59 15.67 12.89
CA ALA A 182 0.16 14.43 12.64
C ALA A 182 0.66 13.83 13.97
N THR A 183 0.38 12.54 14.19
CA THR A 183 1.13 11.72 15.16
C THR A 183 2.60 11.73 14.76
N THR A 184 3.48 12.23 15.63
CA THR A 184 4.92 12.33 15.37
C THR A 184 5.54 10.94 15.21
N PHE A 185 6.04 10.62 14.01
CA PHE A 185 6.92 9.47 13.79
C PHE A 185 8.30 10.00 13.38
N PHE A 186 9.35 9.38 13.91
CA PHE A 186 10.72 9.77 13.57
C PHE A 186 11.13 9.04 12.29
N VAL A 187 11.57 9.80 11.29
CA VAL A 187 12.14 9.29 10.05
C VAL A 187 13.62 9.61 10.03
N THR A 188 14.47 8.59 10.03
CA THR A 188 15.93 8.77 9.88
C THR A 188 16.38 8.21 8.54
N PRO A 189 17.26 8.88 7.78
CA PRO A 189 17.81 8.32 6.55
C PRO A 189 18.44 6.93 6.77
N GLY A 190 18.24 6.02 5.82
CA GLY A 190 18.91 4.72 5.82
C GLY A 190 20.41 4.84 5.51
N HIS A 191 21.20 3.90 6.02
CA HIS A 191 22.63 3.78 5.71
C HIS A 191 22.89 2.44 5.01
N TYR A 192 23.22 2.49 3.74
CA TYR A 192 23.63 1.31 2.96
C TYR A 192 25.02 0.86 3.39
N ASP A 193 25.16 -0.40 3.80
CA ASP A 193 26.44 -1.04 4.08
C ASP A 193 26.63 -2.25 3.16
N PRO A 194 27.41 -2.14 2.07
CA PRO A 194 27.59 -3.19 1.08
C PRO A 194 28.35 -4.42 1.59
N GLN A 195 29.02 -4.37 2.75
CA GLN A 195 29.87 -5.47 3.23
C GLN A 195 29.23 -6.32 4.34
N ASN A 196 28.03 -5.95 4.80
CA ASN A 196 27.43 -6.58 5.97
C ASN A 196 26.33 -7.57 5.62
N PHE A 197 26.71 -8.68 4.97
CA PHE A 197 25.81 -9.78 4.62
C PHE A 197 25.05 -10.33 5.84
N ARG A 198 25.66 -10.30 7.02
CA ARG A 198 25.03 -10.71 8.27
C ARG A 198 23.84 -9.81 8.61
N ARG A 199 24.04 -8.49 8.57
CA ARG A 199 22.97 -7.50 8.76
C ARG A 199 21.86 -7.60 7.71
N LEU A 200 22.19 -7.93 6.47
CA LEU A 200 21.21 -8.19 5.41
C LEU A 200 20.29 -9.37 5.79
N MET A 201 20.90 -10.47 6.27
CA MET A 201 20.17 -11.65 6.71
C MET A 201 19.32 -11.38 7.95
N ASP A 202 19.87 -10.68 8.94
CA ASP A 202 19.15 -10.30 10.17
C ASP A 202 17.94 -9.42 9.81
N THR A 203 18.14 -8.39 8.98
CA THR A 203 17.05 -7.48 8.57
C THR A 203 15.95 -8.23 7.80
N ARG A 204 16.33 -9.18 6.95
CA ARG A 204 15.40 -10.04 6.21
C ARG A 204 14.63 -10.97 7.15
N GLN A 205 15.27 -11.54 8.17
CA GLN A 205 14.61 -12.37 9.16
C GLN A 205 13.61 -11.55 9.97
N GLU A 206 14.00 -10.36 10.42
CA GLU A 206 13.13 -9.45 11.16
C GLU A 206 11.90 -9.00 10.36
N VAL A 207 12.05 -8.67 9.05
CA VAL A 207 10.91 -8.33 8.17
C VAL A 207 9.90 -9.48 8.10
N ARG A 208 10.39 -10.72 8.18
CA ARG A 208 9.58 -11.93 8.06
C ARG A 208 9.19 -12.53 9.42
N ASP A 209 9.47 -11.83 10.52
CA ASP A 209 9.27 -12.37 11.85
C ASP A 209 7.78 -12.52 12.18
N ARG A 210 7.38 -13.77 12.37
CA ARG A 210 5.98 -14.14 12.58
C ARG A 210 5.50 -13.81 14.00
N THR A 211 6.41 -13.81 14.97
CA THR A 211 6.07 -13.43 16.35
C THR A 211 5.71 -11.95 16.40
N THR A 212 6.57 -11.09 15.84
CA THR A 212 6.33 -9.65 15.73
C THR A 212 5.06 -9.36 14.93
N HIS A 213 4.76 -10.11 13.86
CA HIS A 213 3.49 -9.98 13.14
C HIS A 213 2.27 -10.10 14.07
N PHE A 214 2.20 -11.16 14.87
CA PHE A 214 1.05 -11.37 15.76
C PHE A 214 1.00 -10.35 16.89
N SER A 215 2.14 -9.98 17.46
CA SER A 215 2.21 -8.94 18.49
C SER A 215 1.72 -7.60 17.94
N LEU A 216 2.22 -7.16 16.78
CA LEU A 216 1.82 -5.91 16.15
C LEU A 216 0.31 -5.92 15.83
N LYS A 217 -0.19 -7.01 15.26
CA LYS A 217 -1.62 -7.14 14.94
C LYS A 217 -2.47 -7.01 16.20
N ASN A 218 -2.13 -7.70 17.28
CA ASN A 218 -2.87 -7.62 18.55
C ASN A 218 -2.83 -6.22 19.15
N ASP A 219 -1.66 -5.57 19.14
CA ASP A 219 -1.50 -4.21 19.65
C ASP A 219 -2.30 -3.19 18.84
N LEU A 220 -2.36 -3.32 17.52
CA LEU A 220 -3.20 -2.48 16.67
C LEU A 220 -4.69 -2.69 16.96
N VAL A 221 -5.11 -3.93 17.17
CA VAL A 221 -6.50 -4.25 17.54
C VAL A 221 -6.84 -3.61 18.91
N GLU A 222 -5.97 -3.73 19.92
CA GLU A 222 -6.13 -3.07 21.23
C GLU A 222 -6.16 -1.54 21.10
N HIS A 223 -5.22 -0.98 20.35
CA HIS A 223 -5.11 0.46 20.17
C HIS A 223 -6.37 1.06 19.52
N LEU A 224 -6.84 0.45 18.43
CA LEU A 224 -8.04 0.92 17.73
C LEU A 224 -9.29 0.80 18.61
N TRP A 225 -9.43 -0.27 19.37
CA TRP A 225 -10.52 -0.45 20.32
C TRP A 225 -10.50 0.60 21.44
N GLY A 226 -9.34 0.79 22.06
CA GLY A 226 -9.13 1.79 23.10
C GLY A 226 -9.41 3.22 22.61
N ARG A 227 -9.06 3.54 21.35
CA ARG A 227 -9.33 4.84 20.74
C ARG A 227 -10.83 5.05 20.49
N SER A 228 -11.53 4.02 19.98
CA SER A 228 -12.96 4.10 19.70
C SER A 228 -13.78 4.40 20.96
N ARG A 229 -13.42 3.81 22.10
CA ARG A 229 -14.11 4.03 23.38
C ARG A 229 -13.93 5.44 23.95
N ARG A 230 -12.81 6.10 23.63
CA ARG A 230 -12.57 7.50 24.05
C ARG A 230 -13.35 8.49 23.20
N SER A 231 -13.56 8.18 21.92
CA SER A 231 -14.33 9.02 21.01
C SER A 231 -15.85 8.96 21.22
N SER A 232 -16.37 7.94 21.92
CA SER A 232 -17.80 7.78 22.24
C SER A 232 -18.23 8.42 23.57
N VAL A 233 -17.31 9.06 24.29
CA VAL A 233 -17.54 9.68 25.60
C VAL A 233 -17.33 11.22 25.55
N GLY A 234 -17.08 11.77 24.35
CA GLY A 234 -16.88 13.19 24.11
C GLY A 234 -17.96 13.78 23.20
#